data_AF-I0GN44-F1
#
_entry.id   AF-I0GN44-F1
#
_cell.length_a   1.000
_cell.length_b   1.000
_cell.length_c   1.000
_cell.angle_alpha   90.00
_cell.angle_beta   90.00
_cell.angle_gamma   90.00
#
_symmetry.space_group_name_H-M   'P 1'
#
loop_
_entity.id
_entity.type
_entity.pdbx_description
1 polymer ?
#
loop_
_entity_poly.entity_id
_entity_poly.type
_entity_poly.pdbx_seq_one_letter_code
_entity_poly.pdbx_strand_id
1 'polypeptide(L)'
;MNYKKIVGSLLAAGMALTMSVSPALAKDSSLQIGWMPEVYTMGSGQDNLLDKSPAARQKIKDAISARLKALAAAGKLPFVVKQGASSNLNNIQESFSDEVPLALLPIVAVDESFDTHISVGGMNAWRHVIASGINMAICSAGTADDEGMKVLAVVPLNGYTVIGDPSENGGKIMPQPLNDQAKSNIYASLTVDMIKNMDFNTVAKALKNWQKDKISPVTTQVADVKISSKKAQEIFHGHGIELRNLIANTYSAEYQKTSGKLVMPPRTAGAFYENAQKGLYAFEMHSPSGKVRVSMGKPDNEVYLDISGVAQAEVTGKSGIRKDILYKAWLKKVTKDGREEAVLDDYMVEPQFKKQDSSIGVDKKDIFTRLEMKLAKKMAAQKR
;
A
#
# COMPACT_ATOMS: atom_id res chain seq x y z
N MET A 1 -50.57 70.25 -9.31
CA MET A 1 -50.06 71.41 -8.55
C MET A 1 -49.20 70.91 -7.40
N ASN A 2 -47.88 71.11 -7.52
CA ASN A 2 -46.92 71.40 -6.46
C ASN A 2 -46.99 70.73 -5.06
N TYR A 3 -45.97 69.88 -4.84
CA TYR A 3 -44.93 69.93 -3.81
C TYR A 3 -45.09 69.33 -2.40
N LYS A 4 -44.01 68.58 -2.08
CA LYS A 4 -43.27 68.41 -0.80
C LYS A 4 -43.74 67.27 0.13
N LYS A 5 -42.92 66.19 0.22
CA LYS A 5 -41.84 65.92 1.22
C LYS A 5 -42.47 65.41 2.54
N ILE A 6 -42.12 64.27 3.16
CA ILE A 6 -40.81 63.67 3.46
C ILE A 6 -41.04 62.24 4.04
N VAL A 7 -40.18 61.30 3.62
CA VAL A 7 -39.48 60.21 4.37
C VAL A 7 -40.20 59.41 5.46
N GLY A 8 -40.15 58.08 5.34
CA GLY A 8 -40.16 57.18 6.51
C GLY A 8 -40.49 55.71 6.23
N SER A 9 -39.46 54.91 5.92
CA SER A 9 -39.20 53.52 6.35
C SER A 9 -40.35 52.50 6.51
N LEU A 10 -40.26 51.35 5.83
CA LEU A 10 -40.04 50.01 6.43
C LEU A 10 -40.31 48.89 5.38
N LEU A 11 -39.24 48.26 4.91
CA LEU A 11 -39.27 46.96 4.23
C LEU A 11 -39.29 45.88 5.32
N ALA A 12 -40.42 45.21 5.47
CA ALA A 12 -40.58 44.07 6.35
C ALA A 12 -40.45 42.75 5.58
N ALA A 13 -39.66 41.86 6.18
CA ALA A 13 -39.84 40.41 6.21
C ALA A 13 -39.66 39.62 4.89
N GLY A 14 -38.42 39.14 4.71
CA GLY A 14 -38.12 37.90 3.99
C GLY A 14 -37.07 37.11 4.76
N MET A 15 -37.46 36.47 5.87
CA MET A 15 -36.61 35.52 6.58
C MET A 15 -36.46 34.25 5.73
N ALA A 16 -35.39 34.16 4.95
CA ALA A 16 -34.87 32.89 4.49
C ALA A 16 -33.93 32.35 5.58
N LEU A 17 -34.35 31.27 6.22
CA LEU A 17 -33.54 30.43 7.11
C LEU A 17 -32.31 29.93 6.36
N THR A 18 -31.20 30.65 6.46
CA THR A 18 -29.88 30.05 6.24
C THR A 18 -29.57 29.23 7.49
N MET A 19 -29.81 27.92 7.42
CA MET A 19 -29.18 26.99 8.34
C MET A 19 -27.67 27.15 8.17
N SER A 20 -27.08 27.94 9.07
CA SER A 20 -25.66 27.96 9.32
C SER A 20 -25.30 26.56 9.82
N VAL A 21 -24.85 25.71 8.90
CA VAL A 21 -24.09 24.52 9.26
C VAL A 21 -22.88 25.06 9.99
N SER A 22 -22.91 24.98 11.32
CA SER A 22 -21.77 25.33 12.15
C SER A 22 -20.57 24.55 11.60
N PRO A 23 -19.44 25.21 11.29
CA PRO A 23 -18.23 24.48 10.94
C PRO A 23 -17.91 23.61 12.16
N ALA A 24 -18.14 22.30 12.02
CA ALA A 24 -17.72 21.34 13.00
C ALA A 24 -16.23 21.53 13.20
N LEU A 25 -15.88 22.03 14.40
CA LEU A 25 -14.55 22.11 15.00
C LEU A 25 -13.45 21.55 14.10
N ALA A 26 -12.88 22.42 13.27
CA ALA A 26 -11.49 22.25 12.86
C ALA A 26 -10.68 22.31 14.16
N LYS A 27 -10.42 21.14 14.73
CA LYS A 27 -9.51 20.97 15.87
C LYS A 27 -8.23 21.71 15.48
N ASP A 28 -7.73 22.61 16.33
CA ASP A 28 -6.50 23.41 16.16
C ASP A 28 -5.28 22.56 15.79
N SER A 29 -5.21 22.04 14.58
CA SER A 29 -4.01 21.45 14.01
C SER A 29 -3.32 22.57 13.25
N SER A 30 -2.41 23.26 13.94
CA SER A 30 -1.47 24.21 13.33
C SER A 30 -0.47 23.53 12.36
N LEU A 31 -0.56 22.20 12.21
CA LEU A 31 0.25 21.43 11.29
C LEU A 31 -0.26 21.56 9.85
N GLN A 32 0.59 22.05 8.96
CA GLN A 32 0.34 22.11 7.53
C GLN A 32 1.17 21.04 6.81
N ILE A 33 0.56 20.32 5.89
CA ILE A 33 1.24 19.34 5.04
C ILE A 33 1.04 19.71 3.57
N GLY A 34 2.15 19.80 2.84
CA GLY A 34 2.18 19.98 1.40
C GLY A 34 1.80 18.69 0.67
N TRP A 35 0.82 18.76 -0.22
CA TRP A 35 0.50 17.70 -1.18
C TRP A 35 0.71 18.23 -2.59
N MET A 36 1.72 17.69 -3.28
CA MET A 36 1.96 17.95 -4.69
C MET A 36 1.52 16.70 -5.45
N PRO A 37 0.54 16.78 -6.37
CA PRO A 37 -0.04 15.61 -7.03
C PRO A 37 0.95 14.77 -7.84
N GLU A 38 1.63 13.86 -7.15
CA GLU A 38 2.60 12.94 -7.71
C GLU A 38 2.59 11.61 -6.92
N VAL A 39 2.97 10.55 -7.61
CA VAL A 39 3.17 9.21 -7.02
C VAL A 39 4.58 8.79 -7.37
N TYR A 40 5.28 8.19 -6.41
CA TYR A 40 6.68 7.82 -6.57
C TYR A 40 6.87 6.32 -6.55
N THR A 41 7.91 5.82 -7.21
CA THR A 41 8.38 4.44 -7.10
C THR A 41 9.70 4.35 -6.35
N MET A 42 9.94 3.20 -5.72
CA MET A 42 11.17 2.89 -4.99
C MET A 42 12.27 2.38 -5.93
N GLY A 43 12.58 3.18 -6.96
CA GLY A 43 13.68 2.93 -7.89
C GLY A 43 13.33 3.26 -9.34
N SER A 44 14.33 3.66 -10.11
CA SER A 44 14.19 3.89 -11.54
C SER A 44 13.77 2.60 -12.26
N GLY A 45 12.63 2.63 -12.96
CA GLY A 45 12.15 1.49 -13.75
C GLY A 45 11.43 0.40 -12.93
N GLN A 46 11.10 0.64 -11.67
CA GLN A 46 10.20 -0.22 -10.87
C GLN A 46 8.71 0.07 -11.14
N ASP A 47 8.35 0.39 -12.39
CA ASP A 47 6.97 0.64 -12.81
C ASP A 47 6.43 -0.62 -13.53
N ASN A 48 6.14 -1.67 -12.76
CA ASN A 48 5.68 -2.95 -13.28
C ASN A 48 4.27 -2.87 -13.84
N LEU A 49 3.34 -2.22 -13.12
CA LEU A 49 1.96 -1.99 -13.56
C LEU A 49 1.58 -0.51 -13.56
N LEU A 50 2.26 0.34 -12.79
CA LEU A 50 1.88 1.75 -12.62
C LEU A 50 1.86 2.56 -13.92
N ASP A 51 2.84 2.34 -14.80
CA ASP A 51 3.00 3.10 -16.05
C ASP A 51 2.72 2.28 -17.31
N LYS A 52 2.23 1.04 -17.17
CA LYS A 52 1.76 0.23 -18.31
C LYS A 52 0.47 0.76 -18.94
N SER A 53 -0.18 1.71 -18.27
CA SER A 53 -1.33 2.48 -18.76
C SER A 53 -1.05 3.97 -18.62
N PRO A 54 -1.24 4.78 -19.68
CA PRO A 54 -1.08 6.23 -19.58
C PRO A 54 -1.97 6.89 -18.51
N ALA A 55 -3.08 6.24 -18.14
CA ALA A 55 -4.07 6.78 -17.21
C ALA A 55 -3.93 6.28 -15.76
N ALA A 56 -3.17 5.21 -15.51
CA ALA A 56 -3.13 4.55 -14.19
C ALA A 56 -2.58 5.49 -13.10
N ARG A 57 -1.40 6.07 -13.32
CA ARG A 57 -0.79 7.03 -12.38
C ARG A 57 -1.69 8.24 -12.14
N GLN A 58 -2.25 8.82 -13.21
CA GLN A 58 -3.16 9.98 -13.10
C GLN A 58 -4.40 9.65 -12.25
N LYS A 59 -5.04 8.49 -12.50
CA LYS A 59 -6.19 8.01 -11.73
C LYS A 59 -5.88 7.90 -10.23
N ILE A 60 -4.69 7.44 -9.87
CA ILE A 60 -4.24 7.34 -8.47
C ILE A 60 -4.01 8.74 -7.88
N LYS A 61 -3.34 9.66 -8.59
CA LYS A 61 -3.14 11.06 -8.14
C LYS A 61 -4.47 11.76 -7.83
N ASP A 62 -5.45 11.60 -8.72
CA ASP A 62 -6.78 12.20 -8.58
C ASP A 62 -7.54 11.60 -7.39
N ALA A 63 -7.46 10.28 -7.20
CA ALA A 63 -8.09 9.61 -6.08
C ALA A 63 -7.50 10.02 -4.72
N ILE A 64 -6.16 10.18 -4.62
CA ILE A 64 -5.51 10.70 -3.42
C ILE A 64 -5.99 12.12 -3.13
N SER A 65 -5.96 13.00 -4.15
CA SER A 65 -6.39 14.39 -4.01
C SER A 65 -7.85 14.50 -3.57
N ALA A 66 -8.75 13.72 -4.16
CA ALA A 66 -10.16 13.67 -3.80
C ALA A 66 -10.35 13.13 -2.38
N ARG A 67 -9.62 12.09 -2.00
CA ARG A 67 -9.70 11.50 -0.65
C ARG A 67 -9.23 12.47 0.43
N LEU A 68 -8.13 13.18 0.21
CA LEU A 68 -7.63 14.20 1.15
C LEU A 68 -8.67 15.31 1.34
N LYS A 69 -9.28 15.81 0.25
CA LYS A 69 -10.38 16.81 0.34
C LYS A 69 -11.58 16.27 1.13
N ALA A 70 -11.99 15.03 0.88
CA ALA A 70 -13.11 14.42 1.59
C ALA A 70 -12.82 14.22 3.09
N LEU A 71 -11.60 13.78 3.44
CA LEU A 71 -11.19 13.65 4.84
C LEU A 71 -11.08 15.01 5.55
N ALA A 72 -10.59 16.03 4.86
CA ALA A 72 -10.53 17.40 5.40
C ALA A 72 -11.93 17.94 5.69
N ALA A 73 -12.86 17.84 4.73
CA ALA A 73 -14.25 18.28 4.88
C ALA A 73 -14.98 17.52 6.00
N ALA A 74 -14.60 16.27 6.26
CA ALA A 74 -15.14 15.45 7.35
C ALA A 74 -14.44 15.65 8.71
N GLY A 75 -13.44 16.54 8.81
CA GLY A 75 -12.68 16.76 10.05
C GLY A 75 -11.84 15.55 10.49
N LYS A 76 -11.48 14.66 9.55
CA LYS A 76 -10.76 13.40 9.81
C LYS A 76 -9.25 13.50 9.57
N LEU A 77 -8.76 14.63 9.06
CA LEU A 77 -7.32 14.87 8.94
C LEU A 77 -6.76 15.50 10.22
N PRO A 78 -5.60 15.05 10.72
CA PRO A 78 -4.91 15.68 11.84
C PRO A 78 -4.07 16.89 11.43
N PHE A 79 -4.22 17.39 10.20
CA PHE A 79 -3.46 18.47 9.59
C PHE A 79 -4.28 19.18 8.50
N VAL A 80 -3.84 20.39 8.15
CA VAL A 80 -4.35 21.13 6.99
C VAL A 80 -3.53 20.77 5.75
N VAL A 81 -4.21 20.41 4.66
CA VAL A 81 -3.55 20.11 3.38
C VAL A 81 -3.36 21.40 2.58
N LYS A 82 -2.11 21.69 2.21
CA LYS A 82 -1.75 22.73 1.24
C LYS A 82 -1.44 22.06 -0.09
N GLN A 83 -2.31 22.25 -1.07
CA GLN A 83 -2.11 21.66 -2.40
C GLN A 83 -1.16 22.55 -3.21
N GLY A 84 -0.05 21.99 -3.67
CA GLY A 84 0.93 22.65 -4.53
C GLY A 84 0.92 22.13 -5.96
N ALA A 85 1.64 22.80 -6.86
CA ALA A 85 1.88 22.32 -8.23
C ALA A 85 3.00 21.26 -8.24
N SER A 86 2.86 20.21 -9.07
CA SER A 86 3.86 19.14 -9.20
C SER A 86 5.19 19.63 -9.80
N SER A 87 5.22 20.76 -10.51
CA SER A 87 6.44 21.36 -11.05
C SER A 87 7.41 21.86 -9.97
N ASN A 88 6.95 22.00 -8.72
CA ASN A 88 7.76 22.53 -7.62
C ASN A 88 8.61 21.44 -6.92
N LEU A 89 8.61 20.20 -7.45
CA LEU A 89 9.25 19.02 -6.86
C LEU A 89 10.79 19.05 -6.95
N ASN A 90 11.38 19.52 -8.05
CA ASN A 90 12.84 19.69 -8.14
C ASN A 90 13.36 20.78 -7.19
N ASN A 91 12.48 21.72 -6.83
CA ASN A 91 12.73 22.78 -5.88
C ASN A 91 12.37 22.38 -4.44
N ILE A 92 11.95 21.14 -4.16
CA ILE A 92 11.65 20.72 -2.77
C ILE A 92 12.89 20.75 -1.88
N GLN A 93 14.09 20.57 -2.44
CA GLN A 93 15.33 20.76 -1.69
C GLN A 93 15.61 22.24 -1.35
N GLU A 94 15.03 23.20 -2.08
CA GLU A 94 15.38 24.62 -1.99
C GLU A 94 14.19 25.55 -1.63
N SER A 95 12.94 25.06 -1.59
CA SER A 95 11.75 25.93 -1.60
C SER A 95 10.59 25.45 -0.72
N PHE A 96 10.87 24.94 0.47
CA PHE A 96 9.92 25.21 1.56
C PHE A 96 10.33 26.55 2.16
N SER A 97 9.60 27.61 1.80
CA SER A 97 9.50 28.75 2.71
C SER A 97 9.11 28.20 4.09
N ASP A 98 9.55 28.85 5.16
CA ASP A 98 9.33 28.45 6.56
C ASP A 98 7.84 28.22 6.96
N GLU A 99 6.90 28.38 6.01
CA GLU A 99 5.45 28.28 6.17
C GLU A 99 4.88 26.84 6.11
N VAL A 100 5.55 25.87 5.45
CA VAL A 100 5.05 24.47 5.39
C VAL A 100 6.19 23.45 5.58
N PRO A 101 6.44 22.92 6.80
CA PRO A 101 7.61 22.09 7.09
C PRO A 101 7.47 20.60 6.73
N LEU A 102 6.30 20.16 6.25
CA LEU A 102 5.98 18.74 6.00
C LEU A 102 5.41 18.51 4.60
N ALA A 103 5.72 17.36 4.00
CA ALA A 103 5.16 16.89 2.73
C ALA A 103 4.50 15.51 2.86
N LEU A 104 3.47 15.27 2.05
CA LEU A 104 2.86 13.97 1.84
C LEU A 104 3.34 13.39 0.51
N LEU A 105 4.09 12.29 0.57
CA LEU A 105 4.70 11.62 -0.58
C LEU A 105 4.16 10.19 -0.70
N PRO A 106 3.28 9.88 -1.67
CA PRO A 106 2.81 8.53 -1.93
C PRO A 106 3.90 7.70 -2.63
N ILE A 107 4.23 6.56 -2.04
CA ILE A 107 5.31 5.68 -2.50
C ILE A 107 4.71 4.33 -2.87
N VAL A 108 4.80 3.96 -4.14
CA VAL A 108 4.44 2.63 -4.63
C VAL A 108 5.50 1.65 -4.15
N ALA A 109 5.05 0.67 -3.38
CA ALA A 109 5.87 -0.38 -2.80
C ALA A 109 5.54 -1.77 -3.38
N VAL A 110 4.38 -1.92 -4.03
CA VAL A 110 3.95 -3.12 -4.74
C VAL A 110 3.06 -2.71 -5.92
N ASP A 111 3.40 -3.14 -7.12
CA ASP A 111 2.57 -3.01 -8.33
C ASP A 111 2.71 -4.24 -9.24
N GLU A 112 2.40 -5.41 -8.68
CA GLU A 112 2.74 -6.72 -9.26
C GLU A 112 1.53 -7.50 -9.80
N SER A 113 1.79 -8.41 -10.76
CA SER A 113 0.83 -9.42 -11.25
C SER A 113 1.45 -10.82 -11.20
N PHE A 114 0.75 -11.76 -10.58
CA PHE A 114 1.09 -13.18 -10.62
C PHE A 114 0.06 -13.91 -11.47
N ASP A 115 0.48 -14.40 -12.62
CA ASP A 115 -0.39 -15.06 -13.58
C ASP A 115 -0.33 -16.57 -13.40
N THR A 116 -1.44 -17.23 -13.67
CA THR A 116 -1.53 -18.69 -13.65
C THR A 116 -2.30 -19.17 -14.85
N HIS A 117 -1.61 -19.98 -15.64
CA HIS A 117 -2.19 -20.68 -16.78
C HIS A 117 -2.68 -22.05 -16.33
N ILE A 118 -3.91 -22.36 -16.70
CA ILE A 118 -4.58 -23.62 -16.43
C ILE A 118 -4.92 -24.24 -17.78
N SER A 119 -4.42 -25.43 -18.07
CA SER A 119 -4.76 -26.18 -19.29
C SER A 119 -5.54 -27.44 -18.94
N VAL A 120 -6.72 -27.62 -19.53
CA VAL A 120 -7.57 -28.81 -19.32
C VAL A 120 -8.15 -29.28 -20.66
N GLY A 121 -7.65 -30.40 -21.18
CA GLY A 121 -8.21 -31.05 -22.38
C GLY A 121 -8.29 -30.14 -23.61
N GLY A 122 -7.25 -29.34 -23.84
CA GLY A 122 -7.17 -28.37 -24.93
C GLY A 122 -7.82 -27.01 -24.64
N MET A 123 -8.54 -26.86 -23.53
CA MET A 123 -9.05 -25.57 -23.07
C MET A 123 -8.00 -24.88 -22.21
N ASN A 124 -7.71 -23.61 -22.53
CA ASN A 124 -6.87 -22.76 -21.73
C ASN A 124 -7.73 -21.84 -20.87
N ALA A 125 -7.34 -21.70 -19.61
CA ALA A 125 -7.88 -20.74 -18.68
C ALA A 125 -6.76 -19.98 -17.99
N TRP A 126 -7.03 -18.75 -17.59
CA TRP A 126 -6.07 -17.86 -16.95
C TRP A 126 -6.65 -17.30 -15.66
N ARG A 127 -5.80 -17.23 -14.64
CA ARG A 127 -6.05 -16.54 -13.38
C ARG A 127 -4.94 -15.52 -13.15
N HIS A 128 -5.29 -14.36 -12.60
CA HIS A 128 -4.37 -13.27 -12.35
C HIS A 128 -4.57 -12.76 -10.93
N VAL A 129 -3.50 -12.78 -10.13
CA VAL A 129 -3.46 -12.10 -8.82
C VAL A 129 -2.76 -10.77 -9.04
N ILE A 130 -3.53 -9.67 -9.00
CA ILE A 130 -3.00 -8.32 -9.16
C ILE A 130 -2.91 -7.69 -7.78
N ALA A 131 -1.69 -7.33 -7.36
CA ALA A 131 -1.41 -6.78 -6.06
C ALA A 131 -1.03 -5.29 -6.15
N SER A 132 -1.43 -4.54 -5.13
CA SER A 132 -1.13 -3.12 -5.02
C SER A 132 -0.74 -2.76 -3.58
N GLY A 133 0.30 -1.95 -3.46
CA GLY A 133 0.83 -1.44 -2.20
C GLY A 133 1.31 0.00 -2.37
N ILE A 134 0.70 0.93 -1.66
CA ILE A 134 1.07 2.35 -1.64
C ILE A 134 1.23 2.83 -0.21
N ASN A 135 2.39 3.39 0.09
CA ASN A 135 2.76 3.95 1.37
C ASN A 135 2.61 5.47 1.31
N MET A 136 1.65 6.02 2.03
CA MET A 136 1.50 7.48 2.14
C MET A 136 2.49 8.00 3.19
N ALA A 137 3.68 8.40 2.75
CA ALA A 137 4.72 8.89 3.64
C ALA A 137 4.51 10.36 4.00
N ILE A 138 4.61 10.69 5.27
CA ILE A 138 4.68 12.06 5.76
C ILE A 138 6.13 12.34 6.11
N CYS A 139 6.71 13.31 5.42
CA CYS A 139 8.12 13.65 5.53
C CYS A 139 8.30 15.09 6.04
N SER A 140 9.31 15.35 6.85
CA SER A 140 9.77 16.70 7.14
C SER A 140 10.91 17.11 6.23
N ALA A 141 11.18 18.41 6.17
CA ALA A 141 12.50 18.89 5.76
C ALA A 141 13.58 18.12 6.53
N GLY A 142 14.63 17.71 5.81
CA GLY A 142 15.82 17.13 6.42
C GLY A 142 16.60 18.17 7.21
N THR A 143 17.41 17.69 8.14
CA THR A 143 18.47 18.47 8.79
C THR A 143 19.77 18.35 8.00
N ALA A 144 20.83 19.08 8.41
CA ALA A 144 22.17 18.90 7.85
C ALA A 144 22.70 17.46 7.98
N ASP A 145 22.16 16.70 8.94
CA ASP A 145 22.49 15.31 9.16
C ASP A 145 21.67 14.37 8.27
N ASP A 146 20.56 14.80 7.68
CA ASP A 146 19.77 13.94 6.80
C ASP A 146 20.34 13.89 5.38
N GLU A 147 19.96 12.84 4.63
CA GLU A 147 20.32 12.70 3.20
C GLU A 147 19.21 13.19 2.26
N GLY A 148 18.23 13.93 2.77
CA GLY A 148 17.04 14.35 2.05
C GLY A 148 15.89 14.61 3.02
N MET A 149 14.66 14.47 2.55
CA MET A 149 13.50 14.62 3.45
C MET A 149 13.44 13.46 4.44
N LYS A 150 13.13 13.74 5.70
CA LYS A 150 13.05 12.70 6.74
C LYS A 150 11.64 12.15 6.85
N VAL A 151 11.45 10.85 6.62
CA VAL A 151 10.17 10.16 6.81
C VAL A 151 9.84 10.10 8.30
N LEU A 152 8.70 10.66 8.69
CA LEU A 152 8.22 10.69 10.07
C LEU A 152 7.20 9.59 10.36
N ALA A 153 6.29 9.37 9.43
CA ALA A 153 5.20 8.41 9.58
C ALA A 153 4.71 7.95 8.20
N VAL A 154 4.09 6.78 8.16
CA VAL A 154 3.51 6.21 6.94
C VAL A 154 2.10 5.73 7.21
N VAL A 155 1.19 5.94 6.26
CA VAL A 155 -0.07 5.19 6.17
C VAL A 155 0.09 4.13 5.07
N PRO A 156 0.38 2.86 5.42
CA PRO A 156 0.51 1.80 4.45
C PRO A 156 -0.87 1.33 3.98
N LEU A 157 -1.07 1.30 2.66
CA LEU A 157 -2.25 0.75 2.02
C LEU A 157 -1.81 -0.42 1.16
N ASN A 158 -2.41 -1.60 1.37
CA ASN A 158 -2.03 -2.80 0.63
C ASN A 158 -3.23 -3.72 0.41
N GLY A 159 -3.25 -4.39 -0.74
CA GLY A 159 -4.36 -5.20 -1.17
C GLY A 159 -4.03 -5.99 -2.44
N TYR A 160 -4.91 -6.92 -2.77
CA TYR A 160 -4.84 -7.66 -4.02
C TYR A 160 -6.25 -7.97 -4.50
N THR A 161 -6.36 -8.30 -5.77
CA THR A 161 -7.57 -8.86 -6.36
C THR A 161 -7.22 -10.06 -7.21
N VAL A 162 -8.16 -10.99 -7.34
CA VAL A 162 -8.03 -12.18 -8.18
C VAL A 162 -9.03 -12.09 -9.31
N ILE A 163 -8.54 -12.23 -10.53
CA ILE A 163 -9.33 -12.24 -11.77
C ILE A 163 -9.20 -13.61 -12.40
N GLY A 164 -10.30 -14.15 -12.94
CA GLY A 164 -10.30 -15.49 -13.56
C GLY A 164 -10.60 -16.64 -12.60
N ASP A 165 -10.91 -16.34 -11.33
CA ASP A 165 -11.32 -17.32 -10.32
C ASP A 165 -12.85 -17.28 -10.11
N PRO A 166 -13.61 -18.35 -10.45
CA PRO A 166 -15.05 -18.40 -10.22
C PRO A 166 -15.47 -18.35 -8.75
N SER A 167 -14.56 -18.68 -7.83
CA SER A 167 -14.84 -18.70 -6.40
C SER A 167 -14.62 -17.33 -5.73
N GLU A 168 -13.96 -16.39 -6.41
CA GLU A 168 -13.68 -15.05 -5.90
C GLU A 168 -14.30 -13.95 -6.76
N ASN A 169 -14.85 -12.91 -6.11
CA ASN A 169 -15.32 -11.67 -6.75
C ASN A 169 -16.32 -11.85 -7.92
N GLY A 170 -17.08 -12.95 -7.97
CA GLY A 170 -17.99 -13.25 -9.07
C GLY A 170 -17.27 -13.47 -10.42
N GLY A 171 -15.99 -13.84 -10.37
CA GLY A 171 -15.12 -13.99 -11.53
C GLY A 171 -15.66 -15.00 -12.54
N LYS A 172 -15.37 -14.77 -13.81
CA LYS A 172 -15.58 -15.76 -14.88
C LYS A 172 -14.24 -16.37 -15.24
N ILE A 173 -14.24 -17.65 -15.57
CA ILE A 173 -13.07 -18.32 -16.17
C ILE A 173 -12.63 -17.50 -17.38
N MET A 174 -11.35 -17.12 -17.42
CA MET A 174 -10.80 -16.33 -18.52
C MET A 174 -10.12 -17.23 -19.55
N PRO A 175 -10.59 -17.27 -20.80
CA PRO A 175 -9.98 -18.11 -21.83
C PRO A 175 -8.65 -17.57 -22.37
N GLN A 176 -8.33 -16.30 -22.10
CA GLN A 176 -7.15 -15.59 -22.61
C GLN A 176 -6.49 -14.79 -21.49
N PRO A 177 -5.16 -14.60 -21.53
CA PRO A 177 -4.46 -13.80 -20.54
C PRO A 177 -4.83 -12.32 -20.66
N LEU A 178 -4.83 -11.61 -19.53
CA LEU A 178 -4.87 -10.15 -19.54
C LEU A 178 -3.56 -9.57 -20.10
N ASN A 179 -3.70 -8.56 -20.98
CA ASN A 179 -2.56 -7.75 -21.40
C ASN A 179 -2.14 -6.75 -20.30
N ASP A 180 -0.94 -6.19 -20.42
CA ASP A 180 -0.35 -5.27 -19.44
C ASP A 180 -1.24 -4.05 -19.17
N GLN A 181 -1.85 -3.49 -20.21
CA GLN A 181 -2.77 -2.35 -20.11
C GLN A 181 -4.01 -2.66 -19.27
N ALA A 182 -4.59 -3.86 -19.42
CA ALA A 182 -5.74 -4.30 -18.64
C ALA A 182 -5.35 -4.56 -17.18
N LYS A 183 -4.19 -5.21 -16.95
CA LYS A 183 -3.65 -5.42 -15.60
C LYS A 183 -3.39 -4.10 -14.89
N SER A 184 -2.79 -3.12 -15.59
CA SER A 184 -2.56 -1.77 -15.08
C SER A 184 -3.83 -1.04 -14.69
N ASN A 185 -4.89 -1.15 -15.51
CA ASN A 185 -6.19 -0.55 -15.20
C ASN A 185 -6.87 -1.19 -13.98
N ILE A 186 -6.71 -2.51 -13.81
CA ILE A 186 -7.20 -3.23 -12.64
C ILE A 186 -6.38 -2.85 -11.40
N TYR A 187 -5.05 -2.81 -11.51
CA TYR A 187 -4.14 -2.32 -10.46
C TYR A 187 -4.54 -0.92 -10.00
N ALA A 188 -4.72 0.03 -10.93
CA ALA A 188 -5.13 1.39 -10.60
C ALA A 188 -6.50 1.41 -9.89
N SER A 189 -7.45 0.58 -10.33
CA SER A 189 -8.78 0.51 -9.70
C SER A 189 -8.71 -0.05 -8.29
N LEU A 190 -7.93 -1.12 -8.08
CA LEU A 190 -7.63 -1.66 -6.75
C LEU A 190 -6.99 -0.61 -5.84
N THR A 191 -5.99 0.13 -6.34
CA THR A 191 -5.33 1.22 -5.58
C THR A 191 -6.31 2.30 -5.18
N VAL A 192 -7.20 2.73 -6.09
CA VAL A 192 -8.26 3.70 -5.79
C VAL A 192 -9.20 3.18 -4.70
N ASP A 193 -9.59 1.92 -4.74
CA ASP A 193 -10.44 1.32 -3.71
C ASP A 193 -9.76 1.28 -2.35
N MET A 194 -8.46 0.99 -2.30
CA MET A 194 -7.69 1.06 -1.05
C MET A 194 -7.59 2.48 -0.50
N ILE A 195 -7.41 3.49 -1.36
CA ILE A 195 -7.36 4.91 -0.97
C ILE A 195 -8.65 5.34 -0.26
N LYS A 196 -9.81 4.77 -0.60
CA LYS A 196 -11.07 5.05 0.11
C LYS A 196 -11.02 4.68 1.59
N ASN A 197 -10.16 3.74 1.97
CA ASN A 197 -9.97 3.29 3.35
C ASN A 197 -8.77 3.94 4.05
N MET A 198 -8.14 4.93 3.41
CA MET A 198 -7.05 5.71 4.00
C MET A 198 -7.53 6.38 5.30
N ASP A 199 -6.75 6.16 6.36
CA ASP A 199 -6.98 6.69 7.71
C ASP A 199 -5.66 7.18 8.32
N PHE A 200 -5.69 8.38 8.89
CA PHE A 200 -4.55 9.05 9.51
C PHE A 200 -4.55 8.97 11.04
N ASN A 201 -5.50 8.24 11.65
CA ASN A 201 -5.59 8.11 13.12
C ASN A 201 -4.28 7.62 13.76
N THR A 202 -3.66 6.59 13.18
CA THR A 202 -2.40 6.03 13.71
C THR A 202 -1.24 7.01 13.61
N VAL A 203 -1.24 7.89 12.60
CA VAL A 203 -0.18 8.89 12.43
C VAL A 203 -0.44 10.19 13.21
N ALA A 204 -1.70 10.48 13.55
CA ALA A 204 -2.09 11.70 14.25
C ALA A 204 -1.30 11.92 15.56
N LYS A 205 -1.14 10.86 16.36
CA LYS A 205 -0.37 10.91 17.61
C LYS A 205 1.12 11.21 17.34
N ALA A 206 1.68 10.58 16.32
CA ALA A 206 3.08 10.76 15.94
C ALA A 206 3.36 12.21 15.49
N LEU A 207 2.49 12.76 14.64
CA LEU A 207 2.60 14.14 14.17
C LEU A 207 2.46 15.15 15.30
N LYS A 208 1.54 14.92 16.24
CA LYS A 208 1.38 15.78 17.43
C LYS A 208 2.64 15.81 18.29
N ASN A 209 3.24 14.65 18.55
CA ASN A 209 4.46 14.54 19.35
C ASN A 209 5.65 15.20 18.63
N TRP A 210 5.78 14.97 17.33
CA TRP A 210 6.81 15.61 16.53
C TRP A 210 6.66 17.15 16.50
N GLN A 211 5.42 17.65 16.41
CA GLN A 211 5.17 19.09 16.41
C GLN A 211 5.61 19.76 17.71
N LYS A 212 5.36 19.12 18.85
CA LYS A 212 5.63 19.68 20.18
C LYS A 212 7.12 19.61 20.55
N ASP A 213 7.71 18.43 20.42
CA ASP A 213 9.01 18.13 21.04
C ASP A 213 10.07 17.71 20.01
N LYS A 214 9.74 17.69 18.71
CA LYS A 214 10.60 17.19 17.61
C LYS A 214 11.14 15.77 17.83
N ILE A 215 10.44 14.99 18.67
CA ILE A 215 10.78 13.61 18.99
C ILE A 215 10.46 12.72 17.79
N SER A 216 11.43 11.91 17.38
CA SER A 216 11.20 10.87 16.38
C SER A 216 10.28 9.80 16.97
N PRO A 217 9.20 9.41 16.27
CA PRO A 217 8.30 8.41 16.79
C PRO A 217 8.97 7.04 16.90
N VAL A 218 8.50 6.22 17.84
CA VAL A 218 8.87 4.80 17.90
C VAL A 218 8.29 4.10 16.68
N THR A 219 9.14 3.42 15.93
CA THR A 219 8.77 2.76 14.68
C THR A 219 9.08 1.27 14.69
N THR A 220 8.29 0.53 13.93
CA THR A 220 8.55 -0.87 13.56
C THR A 220 8.86 -0.93 12.07
N GLN A 221 9.70 -1.87 11.65
CA GLN A 221 9.95 -2.10 10.23
C GLN A 221 10.14 -3.59 9.96
N VAL A 222 9.54 -4.09 8.87
CA VAL A 222 9.92 -5.40 8.32
C VAL A 222 11.30 -5.25 7.68
N ALA A 223 12.30 -5.81 8.34
CA ALA A 223 13.70 -5.71 7.95
C ALA A 223 14.03 -6.69 6.81
N ASP A 224 13.46 -7.89 6.86
CA ASP A 224 13.66 -8.91 5.83
C ASP A 224 12.50 -9.90 5.80
N VAL A 225 12.29 -10.50 4.64
CA VAL A 225 11.45 -11.68 4.42
C VAL A 225 12.35 -12.70 3.73
N LYS A 226 12.67 -13.81 4.40
CA LYS A 226 13.48 -14.88 3.79
C LYS A 226 12.59 -15.93 3.13
N ILE A 227 13.17 -16.66 2.19
CA ILE A 227 12.58 -17.87 1.63
C ILE A 227 13.54 -19.01 1.94
N SER A 228 13.46 -19.59 3.14
CA SER A 228 14.34 -20.70 3.54
C SER A 228 13.92 -22.05 2.95
N SER A 229 12.64 -22.21 2.59
CA SER A 229 12.15 -23.44 1.98
C SER A 229 12.68 -23.63 0.57
N LYS A 230 13.46 -24.69 0.34
CA LYS A 230 13.93 -25.08 -1.01
C LYS A 230 12.78 -25.24 -2.01
N LYS A 231 11.67 -25.86 -1.59
CA LYS A 231 10.49 -26.01 -2.45
C LYS A 231 9.85 -24.68 -2.82
N ALA A 232 9.81 -23.72 -1.88
CA ALA A 232 9.30 -22.39 -2.18
C ALA A 232 10.26 -21.64 -3.12
N GLN A 233 11.58 -21.76 -2.92
CA GLN A 233 12.57 -21.19 -3.83
C GLN A 233 12.41 -21.73 -5.27
N GLU A 234 12.14 -23.02 -5.44
CA GLU A 234 11.86 -23.63 -6.75
C GLU A 234 10.58 -23.06 -7.39
N ILE A 235 9.50 -22.91 -6.62
CA ILE A 235 8.21 -22.37 -7.12
C ILE A 235 8.34 -20.90 -7.51
N PHE A 236 9.03 -20.10 -6.70
CA PHE A 236 9.18 -18.65 -6.89
C PHE A 236 10.50 -18.28 -7.56
N HIS A 237 11.14 -19.21 -8.26
CA HIS A 237 12.38 -18.94 -8.98
C HIS A 237 12.19 -17.76 -9.95
N GLY A 238 13.05 -16.75 -9.84
CA GLY A 238 12.97 -15.51 -10.63
C GLY A 238 11.94 -14.48 -10.15
N HIS A 239 11.13 -14.78 -9.11
CA HIS A 239 10.09 -13.88 -8.57
C HIS A 239 10.15 -13.71 -7.03
N GLY A 240 11.31 -14.03 -6.44
CA GLY A 240 11.46 -14.02 -4.99
C GLY A 240 11.37 -12.62 -4.38
N ILE A 241 11.79 -11.57 -5.09
CA ILE A 241 11.82 -10.20 -4.56
C ILE A 241 10.40 -9.64 -4.46
N GLU A 242 9.59 -9.83 -5.51
CA GLU A 242 8.20 -9.41 -5.65
C GLU A 242 7.35 -10.05 -4.55
N LEU A 243 7.52 -11.36 -4.33
CA LEU A 243 6.84 -12.05 -3.22
C LEU A 243 7.26 -11.49 -1.87
N ARG A 244 8.56 -11.32 -1.61
CA ARG A 244 9.07 -10.78 -0.34
C ARG A 244 8.50 -9.39 -0.06
N ASN A 245 8.47 -8.51 -1.06
CA ASN A 245 7.90 -7.17 -0.96
C ASN A 245 6.40 -7.21 -0.67
N LEU A 246 5.66 -8.08 -1.35
CA LEU A 246 4.24 -8.25 -1.12
C LEU A 246 3.94 -8.73 0.30
N ILE A 247 4.67 -9.72 0.80
CA ILE A 247 4.52 -10.25 2.16
C ILE A 247 4.87 -9.19 3.20
N ALA A 248 5.98 -8.47 3.01
CA ALA A 248 6.41 -7.43 3.93
C ALA A 248 5.40 -6.26 4.01
N ASN A 249 4.90 -5.76 2.87
CA ASN A 249 3.90 -4.69 2.85
C ASN A 249 2.56 -5.17 3.42
N THR A 250 2.17 -6.42 3.14
CA THR A 250 0.96 -7.02 3.73
C THR A 250 1.03 -7.09 5.25
N TYR A 251 2.16 -7.56 5.79
CA TYR A 251 2.39 -7.58 7.23
C TYR A 251 2.36 -6.16 7.81
N SER A 252 3.10 -5.22 7.21
CA SER A 252 3.21 -3.85 7.69
C SER A 252 1.85 -3.15 7.80
N ALA A 253 1.02 -3.27 6.76
CA ALA A 253 -0.30 -2.67 6.74
C ALA A 253 -1.22 -3.23 7.83
N GLU A 254 -1.28 -4.56 7.96
CA GLU A 254 -2.14 -5.20 8.96
C GLU A 254 -1.62 -4.98 10.38
N TYR A 255 -0.30 -4.97 10.60
CA TYR A 255 0.30 -4.73 11.92
C TYR A 255 0.02 -3.30 12.39
N GLN A 256 0.18 -2.30 11.52
CA GLN A 256 -0.14 -0.92 11.87
C GLN A 256 -1.63 -0.76 12.20
N LYS A 257 -2.51 -1.39 11.42
CA LYS A 257 -3.96 -1.35 11.63
C LYS A 257 -4.38 -1.99 12.96
N THR A 258 -3.79 -3.13 13.31
CA THR A 258 -4.18 -3.92 14.48
C THR A 258 -3.52 -3.45 15.78
N SER A 259 -2.25 -3.03 15.71
CA SER A 259 -1.49 -2.60 16.90
C SER A 259 -1.55 -1.09 17.15
N GLY A 260 -1.88 -0.29 16.14
CA GLY A 260 -1.77 1.17 16.21
C GLY A 260 -0.33 1.70 16.32
N LYS A 261 0.68 0.85 16.12
CA LYS A 261 2.10 1.25 16.08
C LYS A 261 2.49 1.67 14.68
N LEU A 262 3.36 2.68 14.57
CA LEU A 262 3.88 3.13 13.28
C LEU A 262 4.79 2.10 12.65
N VAL A 263 4.57 1.86 11.36
CA VAL A 263 5.39 0.95 10.56
C VAL A 263 6.01 1.72 9.39
N MET A 264 7.33 1.63 9.27
CA MET A 264 8.07 2.23 8.17
C MET A 264 8.03 1.32 6.93
N PRO A 265 8.28 1.86 5.72
CA PRO A 265 8.32 1.05 4.51
C PRO A 265 9.30 -0.12 4.67
N PRO A 266 8.94 -1.35 4.24
CA PRO A 266 9.81 -2.51 4.40
C PRO A 266 11.14 -2.38 3.68
N ARG A 267 12.23 -2.93 4.25
CA ARG A 267 13.56 -2.90 3.61
C ARG A 267 13.78 -3.95 2.52
N THR A 268 12.81 -4.84 2.31
CA THR A 268 12.89 -5.91 1.31
C THR A 268 12.96 -5.42 -0.14
N ALA A 269 12.58 -4.15 -0.38
CA ALA A 269 12.48 -3.55 -1.72
C ALA A 269 13.84 -3.29 -2.42
N GLY A 270 14.97 -3.63 -1.81
CA GLY A 270 16.31 -3.52 -2.43
C GLY A 270 16.80 -2.09 -2.70
N ALA A 271 15.96 -1.08 -2.48
CA ALA A 271 16.25 0.33 -2.76
C ALA A 271 16.88 1.10 -1.58
N PHE A 272 16.98 0.48 -0.40
CA PHE A 272 17.56 1.11 0.78
C PHE A 272 19.07 0.89 0.83
N TYR A 273 19.81 1.96 1.11
CA TYR A 273 21.18 1.86 1.58
C TYR A 273 21.28 2.40 3.01
N GLU A 274 22.16 1.79 3.79
CA GLU A 274 22.41 2.18 5.18
C GLU A 274 23.54 3.20 5.22
N ASN A 275 23.30 4.35 5.85
CA ASN A 275 24.37 5.23 6.29
C ASN A 275 24.69 4.91 7.75
N ALA A 276 25.65 4.01 7.94
CA ALA A 276 26.05 3.53 9.26
C ALA A 276 26.60 4.63 10.18
N GLN A 277 27.27 5.66 9.61
CA GLN A 277 27.83 6.78 10.39
C GLN A 277 26.73 7.64 11.01
N LYS A 278 25.61 7.78 10.31
CA LYS A 278 24.48 8.61 10.73
C LYS A 278 23.34 7.83 11.37
N GLY A 279 23.40 6.49 11.33
CA GLY A 279 22.33 5.63 11.85
C GLY A 279 21.01 5.76 11.09
N LEU A 280 21.09 6.04 9.78
CA LEU A 280 19.94 6.29 8.92
C LEU A 280 19.86 5.24 7.80
N TYR A 281 18.63 4.98 7.35
CA TYR A 281 18.36 4.34 6.06
C TYR A 281 17.88 5.40 5.08
N ALA A 282 18.35 5.36 3.85
CA ALA A 282 17.92 6.30 2.83
C ALA A 282 17.68 5.61 1.50
N PHE A 283 16.86 6.25 0.66
CA PHE A 283 16.51 5.78 -0.68
C PHE A 283 16.12 6.96 -1.58
N GLU A 284 16.27 6.76 -2.89
CA GLU A 284 15.82 7.70 -3.92
C GLU A 284 14.47 7.23 -4.47
N MET A 285 13.54 8.17 -4.57
CA MET A 285 12.21 7.98 -5.12
C MET A 285 12.12 8.63 -6.49
N HIS A 286 11.40 7.98 -7.41
CA HIS A 286 11.34 8.40 -8.81
C HIS A 286 9.91 8.70 -9.23
N SER A 287 9.75 9.72 -10.07
CA SER A 287 8.50 10.06 -10.74
C SER A 287 8.80 10.70 -12.10
N PRO A 288 7.80 10.80 -13.01
CA PRO A 288 7.97 11.56 -14.25
C PRO A 288 8.35 13.03 -14.02
N SER A 289 7.98 13.60 -12.86
CA SER A 289 8.27 14.99 -12.49
C SER A 289 9.68 15.19 -11.91
N GLY A 290 10.44 14.12 -11.64
CA GLY A 290 11.77 14.20 -11.04
C GLY A 290 12.00 13.16 -9.94
N LYS A 291 13.07 13.38 -9.17
CA LYS A 291 13.55 12.47 -8.13
C LYS A 291 13.52 13.15 -6.77
N VAL A 292 13.27 12.38 -5.70
CA VAL A 292 13.27 12.87 -4.33
C VAL A 292 14.06 11.90 -3.46
N ARG A 293 15.05 12.40 -2.72
CA ARG A 293 15.79 11.60 -1.74
C ARG A 293 15.12 11.69 -0.38
N VAL A 294 14.97 10.54 0.27
CA VAL A 294 14.34 10.43 1.58
C VAL A 294 15.20 9.61 2.53
N SER A 295 15.21 10.01 3.80
CA SER A 295 15.88 9.30 4.90
C SER A 295 14.86 8.84 5.93
N MET A 296 15.20 7.82 6.70
CA MET A 296 14.50 7.44 7.91
C MET A 296 15.50 7.05 9.00
N GLY A 297 15.12 7.29 10.25
CA GLY A 297 15.85 6.76 11.39
C GLY A 297 15.86 5.23 11.40
N LYS A 298 16.87 4.64 12.03
CA LYS A 298 16.87 3.21 12.33
C LYS A 298 15.59 2.86 13.13
N PRO A 299 14.85 1.81 12.75
CA PRO A 299 13.65 1.43 13.46
C PRO A 299 13.96 0.92 14.87
N ASP A 300 13.11 1.24 15.83
CA ASP A 300 13.22 0.74 17.20
C ASP A 300 12.93 -0.76 17.28
N ASN A 301 12.06 -1.25 16.39
CA ASN A 301 11.67 -2.65 16.32
C ASN A 301 11.85 -3.20 14.91
N GLU A 302 12.64 -4.26 14.78
CA GLU A 302 12.83 -4.99 13.52
C GLU A 302 11.98 -6.25 13.52
N VAL A 303 11.29 -6.51 12.41
CA VAL A 303 10.55 -7.76 12.16
C VAL A 303 11.25 -8.53 11.05
N TYR A 304 11.48 -9.82 11.29
CA TYR A 304 12.01 -10.74 10.30
C TYR A 304 10.99 -11.85 10.07
N LEU A 305 10.65 -12.09 8.81
CA LEU A 305 9.74 -13.15 8.39
C LEU A 305 10.49 -14.19 7.57
N ASP A 306 9.98 -15.42 7.52
CA ASP A 306 10.57 -16.49 6.73
C ASP A 306 9.49 -17.43 6.16
N ILE A 307 9.47 -17.54 4.83
CA ILE A 307 8.68 -18.53 4.09
C ILE A 307 9.36 -19.88 4.25
N SER A 308 8.94 -20.59 5.29
CA SER A 308 9.66 -21.74 5.84
C SER A 308 9.22 -23.08 5.25
N GLY A 309 8.06 -23.11 4.57
CA GLY A 309 7.56 -24.35 4.00
C GLY A 309 6.44 -24.13 3.00
N VAL A 310 6.38 -25.04 2.03
CA VAL A 310 5.24 -25.25 1.14
C VAL A 310 5.06 -26.75 0.89
N ALA A 311 3.82 -27.21 0.84
CA ALA A 311 3.46 -28.60 0.59
C ALA A 311 2.17 -28.70 -0.21
N GLN A 312 1.98 -29.85 -0.85
CA GLN A 312 0.72 -30.18 -1.50
C GLN A 312 0.40 -31.66 -1.34
N ALA A 313 -0.89 -32.01 -1.29
CA ALA A 313 -1.37 -33.38 -1.20
C ALA A 313 -2.75 -33.52 -1.90
N GLU A 314 -3.04 -34.68 -2.48
CA GLU A 314 -4.39 -35.01 -2.95
C GLU A 314 -5.25 -35.40 -1.74
N VAL A 315 -6.41 -34.75 -1.56
CA VAL A 315 -7.24 -34.91 -0.34
C VAL A 315 -8.60 -35.54 -0.60
N THR A 316 -9.09 -35.51 -1.85
CA THR A 316 -10.32 -36.20 -2.23
C THR A 316 -10.18 -36.84 -3.61
N GLY A 317 -10.38 -38.16 -3.67
CA GLY A 317 -10.46 -38.93 -4.90
C GLY A 317 -11.54 -39.99 -4.80
N LYS A 318 -12.81 -39.58 -4.90
CA LYS A 318 -13.96 -40.52 -5.01
C LYS A 318 -14.64 -40.52 -6.39
N SER A 319 -14.13 -39.73 -7.35
CA SER A 319 -14.61 -39.75 -8.73
C SER A 319 -13.43 -39.87 -9.70
N GLY A 320 -13.58 -40.63 -10.77
CA GLY A 320 -12.53 -40.81 -11.78
C GLY A 320 -12.17 -39.54 -12.57
N ILE A 321 -12.93 -38.45 -12.40
CA ILE A 321 -12.90 -37.25 -13.26
C ILE A 321 -12.43 -35.99 -12.50
N ARG A 322 -12.36 -36.02 -11.16
CA ARG A 322 -11.94 -34.88 -10.33
C ARG A 322 -11.03 -35.34 -9.19
N LYS A 323 -9.93 -34.61 -8.97
CA LYS A 323 -9.06 -34.68 -7.80
C LYS A 323 -9.02 -33.31 -7.12
N ASP A 324 -9.09 -33.28 -5.80
CA ASP A 324 -8.88 -32.06 -5.04
C ASP A 324 -7.45 -32.04 -4.51
N ILE A 325 -6.69 -30.99 -4.81
CA ILE A 325 -5.33 -30.80 -4.31
C ILE A 325 -5.34 -29.77 -3.19
N LEU A 326 -4.91 -30.18 -2.01
CA LEU A 326 -4.63 -29.30 -0.88
C LEU A 326 -3.23 -28.72 -1.04
N TYR A 327 -3.12 -27.40 -0.91
CA TYR A 327 -1.88 -26.65 -0.85
C TYR A 327 -1.73 -26.05 0.54
N LYS A 328 -0.57 -26.22 1.16
CA LYS A 328 -0.28 -25.75 2.52
C LYS A 328 1.01 -24.94 2.54
N ALA A 329 1.00 -23.84 3.27
CA ALA A 329 2.13 -22.92 3.41
C ALA A 329 2.45 -22.65 4.89
N TRP A 330 3.69 -22.26 5.17
CA TRP A 330 4.15 -21.94 6.54
C TRP A 330 5.00 -20.67 6.54
N LEU A 331 4.54 -19.68 7.30
CA LEU A 331 5.25 -18.44 7.55
C LEU A 331 5.76 -18.40 8.99
N LYS A 332 7.04 -18.12 9.16
CA LYS A 332 7.67 -17.92 10.47
C LYS A 332 7.93 -16.46 10.73
N LYS A 333 7.84 -16.08 12.00
CA LYS A 333 8.46 -14.88 12.53
C LYS A 333 9.72 -15.30 13.28
N VAL A 334 10.83 -14.63 12.98
CA VAL A 334 12.13 -14.93 13.57
C VAL A 334 12.75 -13.68 14.17
N THR A 335 13.67 -13.87 15.11
CA THR A 335 14.54 -12.81 15.61
C THR A 335 15.63 -12.49 14.58
N LYS A 336 16.39 -11.41 14.83
CA LYS A 336 17.52 -11.00 13.98
C LYS A 336 18.60 -12.07 13.83
N ASP A 337 18.86 -12.82 14.91
CA ASP A 337 19.78 -13.97 14.97
C ASP A 337 19.14 -15.27 14.47
N GLY A 338 17.91 -15.22 13.94
CA GLY A 338 17.25 -16.36 13.29
C GLY A 338 16.56 -17.34 14.23
N ARG A 339 16.36 -17.00 15.51
CA ARG A 339 15.57 -17.83 16.43
C ARG A 339 14.08 -17.68 16.12
N GLU A 340 13.37 -18.80 16.17
CA GLU A 340 11.94 -18.85 15.92
C GLU A 340 11.17 -18.16 17.06
N GLU A 341 10.33 -17.17 16.71
CA GLU A 341 9.40 -16.54 17.65
C GLU A 341 7.98 -17.12 17.52
N ALA A 342 7.55 -17.36 16.28
CA ALA A 342 6.21 -17.88 15.97
C ALA A 342 6.19 -18.57 14.60
N VAL A 343 5.30 -19.53 14.44
CA VAL A 343 5.01 -20.20 13.16
C VAL A 343 3.50 -20.21 12.95
N LEU A 344 3.07 -19.85 11.73
CA LEU A 344 1.70 -20.00 11.30
C LEU A 344 1.64 -20.81 10.02
N ASP A 345 0.57 -21.59 9.89
CA ASP A 345 0.24 -22.33 8.68
C ASP A 345 -1.21 -22.11 8.25
N ASP A 346 -1.44 -22.27 6.95
CA ASP A 346 -2.75 -22.18 6.34
C ASP A 346 -2.77 -23.04 5.08
N TYR A 347 -3.97 -23.33 4.60
CA TYR A 347 -4.15 -24.17 3.42
C TYR A 347 -5.27 -23.67 2.51
N MET A 348 -5.20 -24.09 1.27
CA MET A 348 -6.21 -23.87 0.24
C MET A 348 -6.41 -25.18 -0.54
N VAL A 349 -7.64 -25.44 -0.96
CA VAL A 349 -7.98 -26.62 -1.77
C VAL A 349 -8.39 -26.13 -3.15
N GLU A 350 -7.72 -26.64 -4.19
CA GLU A 350 -8.05 -26.34 -5.57
C GLU A 350 -8.54 -27.61 -6.28
N PRO A 351 -9.72 -27.58 -6.91
CA PRO A 351 -10.20 -28.69 -7.71
C PRO A 351 -9.39 -28.80 -9.01
N GLN A 352 -8.97 -30.02 -9.35
CA GLN A 352 -8.33 -30.35 -10.61
C GLN A 352 -9.11 -31.46 -11.32
N PHE A 353 -9.38 -31.32 -12.61
CA PHE A 353 -10.13 -32.29 -13.40
C PHE A 353 -9.22 -33.31 -14.11
N LYS A 354 -9.41 -34.60 -13.83
CA LYS A 354 -8.75 -35.69 -14.57
C LYS A 354 -9.52 -35.88 -15.88
N LYS A 355 -9.00 -35.38 -16.99
CA LYS A 355 -9.40 -35.87 -18.32
C LYS A 355 -8.30 -36.82 -18.79
N GLN A 356 -8.66 -38.01 -19.29
CA GLN A 356 -7.67 -38.86 -19.96
C GLN A 356 -7.01 -38.05 -21.09
N ASP A 357 -5.70 -38.15 -21.20
CA ASP A 357 -4.84 -37.45 -22.18
C ASP A 357 -4.67 -35.93 -21.99
N SER A 358 -4.97 -35.40 -20.80
CA SER A 358 -4.80 -33.98 -20.47
C SER A 358 -4.01 -33.77 -19.18
N SER A 359 -2.79 -33.24 -19.25
CA SER A 359 -2.10 -32.75 -18.05
C SER A 359 -2.68 -31.40 -17.62
N ILE A 360 -3.10 -31.29 -16.35
CA ILE A 360 -3.36 -29.97 -15.77
C ILE A 360 -2.03 -29.40 -15.28
N GLY A 361 -1.49 -28.45 -16.04
CA GLY A 361 -0.51 -27.51 -15.51
C GLY A 361 -1.24 -26.48 -14.64
N VAL A 362 -0.88 -26.38 -13.37
CA VAL A 362 -1.25 -25.27 -12.50
C VAL A 362 0.05 -24.60 -12.09
N ASP A 363 0.23 -23.33 -12.47
CA ASP A 363 1.28 -22.52 -11.87
C ASP A 363 0.92 -22.31 -10.39
N LYS A 364 1.79 -22.76 -9.49
CA LYS A 364 1.52 -22.76 -8.05
C LYS A 364 1.83 -21.42 -7.40
N LYS A 365 2.47 -20.49 -8.14
CA LYS A 365 2.87 -19.18 -7.60
C LYS A 365 1.67 -18.43 -7.06
N ASP A 366 0.55 -18.38 -7.77
CA ASP A 366 -0.61 -17.62 -7.33
C ASP A 366 -1.24 -18.17 -6.03
N ILE A 367 -1.33 -19.48 -5.90
CA ILE A 367 -1.87 -20.22 -4.76
C ILE A 367 -1.01 -19.94 -3.53
N PHE A 368 0.31 -20.14 -3.66
CA PHE A 368 1.21 -19.92 -2.54
C PHE A 368 1.36 -18.43 -2.21
N THR A 369 1.31 -17.52 -3.19
CA THR A 369 1.26 -16.07 -2.93
C THR A 369 0.04 -15.70 -2.10
N ARG A 370 -1.16 -16.17 -2.46
CA ARG A 370 -2.40 -15.94 -1.69
C ARG A 370 -2.30 -16.48 -0.26
N LEU A 371 -1.77 -17.70 -0.10
CA LEU A 371 -1.55 -18.31 1.21
C LEU A 371 -0.58 -17.50 2.07
N GLU A 372 0.57 -17.12 1.52
CA GLU A 372 1.58 -16.35 2.24
C GLU A 372 1.07 -14.95 2.62
N MET A 373 0.28 -14.30 1.76
CA MET A 373 -0.38 -13.02 2.11
C MET A 373 -1.37 -13.19 3.27
N LYS A 374 -2.16 -14.27 3.26
CA LYS A 374 -3.11 -14.58 4.34
C LYS A 374 -2.37 -14.85 5.65
N LEU A 375 -1.25 -15.58 5.58
CA LEU A 375 -0.36 -15.83 6.71
C LEU A 375 0.28 -14.55 7.24
N ALA A 376 0.75 -13.65 6.36
CA ALA A 376 1.33 -12.37 6.75
C ALA A 376 0.31 -11.51 7.53
N LYS A 377 -0.95 -11.45 7.06
CA LYS A 377 -2.03 -10.76 7.78
C LYS A 377 -2.28 -11.39 9.15
N LYS A 378 -2.40 -12.73 9.21
CA LYS A 378 -2.62 -13.45 10.48
C LYS A 378 -1.48 -13.23 11.46
N MET A 379 -0.23 -13.30 10.99
CA MET A 379 0.98 -13.08 11.79
C MET A 379 1.02 -11.67 12.35
N ALA A 380 0.68 -10.67 11.52
CA ALA A 380 0.62 -9.27 11.93
C ALA A 380 -0.48 -8.98 12.97
N ALA A 381 -1.61 -9.68 12.87
CA ALA A 381 -2.77 -9.50 13.75
C ALA A 381 -2.69 -10.25 15.09
N GLN A 382 -1.61 -11.02 15.35
CA GLN A 382 -1.42 -11.68 16.63
C GLN A 382 -1.31 -10.64 17.75
N LYS A 383 -2.26 -10.67 18.70
CA LYS A 383 -2.18 -9.84 19.91
C LYS A 383 -0.96 -10.28 20.72
N ARG A 384 -0.07 -9.33 21.01
CA ARG A 384 1.03 -9.50 21.97
C ARG A 384 0.57 -9.03 23.34
#